data_AF-A0A3D0WZH7-F1
#
_entry.id   AF-A0A3D0WZH7-F1
#
_cell.length_a   1.000
_cell.length_b   1.000
_cell.length_c   1.000
_cell.angle_alpha   90.00
_cell.angle_beta   90.00
_cell.angle_gamma   90.00
#
_symmetry.space_group_name_H-M   'P 1'
#
loop_
_entity.id
_entity.type
_entity.pdbx_description
1 polymer ?
#
loop_
_entity_poly.entity_id
_entity_poly.type
_entity_poly.pdbx_seq_one_letter_code
_entity_poly.pdbx_strand_id
1 'polypeptide(L)'
;MSKTALRATEQLKERIADAMRLCIEKGTLPQAGIPDFAVEMPADRAHGDRASNAAMVGARSFRMPPRKIAQAVADRIRLDGTSFDRVEVAGPGFLNFFFNRRFYIDVLREIQRRGADYGRSDWGKGKKVMVEFVSANPTGPMHMGNARGGALGDCLASVLDAAGFRVSREFYVNDAGNQIEKFGRSLEARYLQIYKGEGAVEFPEDGYHGEDVRERAAEFARLHGDRYVSAPSEERRKALVEYTLPRNIAKMKADLEKYRIVYDTWFLESTLHKDGELDETLRLLKDRGMTYEKDGALWYRGTAMGEEKDEVLVRRNGIPTYFAADIAYHRNKFVKRGFERVIDVWGADHHGHVARMKGAMNAIGLDGGKLDVVLIQLVRLVRGGQVVRMSKRTGKAIQLGDLLEEVPVDAARFYFNLREATSQMDFDLDLAVKQDAQNPVYYVQYAHARICSILKKLAAEGVRPRECTDAELALLTAPEETDLIRHLADCTEEIIASAREYDPARMTRYLISLATLFHKFYTACRVKGVDEPLMAARLSLCLATKTVLENVLAMFKITAPESM
;
A
#
# COMPACT_ATOMS: atom_id res chain seq x y z
N MET A 1 -15.04 -3.62 -7.82
CA MET A 1 -16.31 -4.22 -7.33
C MET A 1 -16.16 -5.73 -7.38
N SER A 2 -16.89 -6.51 -6.57
CA SER A 2 -16.98 -7.96 -6.82
C SER A 2 -17.37 -8.22 -8.29
N LYS A 3 -17.06 -9.38 -8.87
CA LYS A 3 -17.44 -9.65 -10.28
C LYS A 3 -18.95 -9.54 -10.46
N THR A 4 -19.71 -9.95 -9.45
CA THR A 4 -21.16 -9.79 -9.38
C THR A 4 -21.58 -8.31 -9.44
N ALA A 5 -20.98 -7.45 -8.62
CA ALA A 5 -21.30 -6.02 -8.59
C ALA A 5 -20.83 -5.25 -9.83
N LEU A 6 -19.71 -5.66 -10.44
CA LEU A 6 -19.25 -5.12 -11.71
C LEU A 6 -20.23 -5.49 -12.83
N ARG A 7 -20.58 -6.77 -12.96
CA ARG A 7 -21.55 -7.26 -13.95
C ARG A 7 -22.90 -6.56 -13.79
N ALA A 8 -23.37 -6.37 -12.55
CA ALA A 8 -24.61 -5.65 -12.27
C ALA A 8 -24.54 -4.19 -12.77
N THR A 9 -23.40 -3.53 -12.58
CA THR A 9 -23.19 -2.14 -13.02
C THR A 9 -23.13 -2.03 -14.55
N GLU A 10 -22.44 -2.95 -15.23
CA GLU A 10 -22.36 -3.00 -16.69
C GLU A 10 -23.73 -3.30 -17.31
N GLN A 11 -24.43 -4.31 -16.80
CA GLN A 11 -25.79 -4.64 -17.23
C GLN A 11 -26.74 -3.45 -17.03
N LEU A 12 -26.60 -2.71 -15.92
CA LEU A 12 -27.43 -1.54 -15.66
C LEU A 12 -27.18 -0.41 -16.66
N LYS A 13 -25.92 -0.16 -17.06
CA LYS A 13 -25.60 0.80 -18.13
C LYS A 13 -26.30 0.41 -19.44
N GLU A 14 -26.26 -0.86 -19.81
CA GLU A 14 -26.94 -1.36 -21.00
C GLU A 14 -28.47 -1.16 -20.91
N ARG A 15 -29.09 -1.50 -19.76
CA ARG A 15 -30.53 -1.32 -19.55
C ARG A 15 -30.97 0.14 -19.62
N ILE A 16 -30.18 1.06 -19.08
CA ILE A 16 -30.46 2.50 -19.17
C ILE A 16 -30.38 2.96 -20.63
N ALA A 17 -29.35 2.53 -21.37
CA ALA A 17 -29.21 2.88 -22.78
C ALA A 17 -30.35 2.30 -23.64
N ASP A 18 -30.74 1.05 -23.41
CA ASP A 18 -31.88 0.41 -24.08
C ASP A 18 -33.20 1.15 -23.80
N ALA A 19 -33.44 1.51 -22.54
CA ALA A 19 -34.62 2.28 -22.15
C ALA A 19 -34.66 3.64 -22.86
N MET A 20 -33.52 4.34 -22.96
CA MET A 20 -33.44 5.59 -23.72
C MET A 20 -33.70 5.38 -25.21
N ARG A 21 -33.15 4.34 -25.84
CA ARG A 21 -33.42 4.02 -27.25
C ARG A 21 -34.91 3.74 -27.49
N LEU A 22 -35.55 3.00 -26.59
CA LEU A 22 -36.98 2.73 -26.66
C LEU A 22 -37.81 4.01 -26.48
N CYS A 23 -37.42 4.91 -25.57
CA CYS A 23 -38.07 6.21 -25.45
C CYS A 23 -37.99 7.03 -26.74
N ILE A 24 -36.85 6.97 -27.44
CA ILE A 24 -36.65 7.65 -28.72
C ILE A 24 -37.56 7.03 -29.80
N GLU A 25 -37.57 5.70 -29.93
CA GLU A 25 -38.41 4.97 -30.89
C GLU A 25 -39.91 5.28 -30.68
N LYS A 26 -40.35 5.39 -29.43
CA LYS A 26 -41.74 5.71 -29.07
C LYS A 26 -42.03 7.21 -29.04
N GLY A 27 -41.09 8.07 -29.46
CA GLY A 27 -41.26 9.52 -29.53
C GLY A 27 -41.40 10.23 -28.17
N THR A 28 -41.10 9.55 -27.05
CA THR A 28 -41.13 10.16 -25.71
C THR A 28 -39.86 10.95 -25.40
N LEU A 29 -38.75 10.56 -26.02
CA LEU A 29 -37.53 11.37 -26.12
C LEU A 29 -37.30 11.78 -27.59
N PRO A 30 -36.80 13.00 -27.86
CA PRO A 30 -36.45 13.41 -29.21
C PRO A 30 -35.33 12.57 -29.83
N GLN A 31 -35.28 12.56 -31.16
CA GLN A 31 -34.22 11.88 -31.91
C GLN A 31 -32.86 12.51 -31.60
N ALA A 32 -32.02 11.79 -30.87
CA ALA A 32 -30.64 12.17 -30.55
C ALA A 32 -29.79 10.92 -30.25
N GLY A 33 -28.47 11.08 -30.22
CA GLY A 33 -27.56 10.03 -29.73
C GLY A 33 -27.69 9.83 -28.22
N ILE A 34 -27.46 8.60 -27.75
CA ILE A 34 -27.37 8.30 -26.32
C ILE A 34 -26.11 8.97 -25.77
N PRO A 35 -26.21 9.82 -24.74
CA PRO A 35 -25.04 10.46 -24.13
C PRO A 35 -24.15 9.42 -23.43
N ASP A 36 -22.87 9.73 -23.28
CA ASP A 36 -22.03 8.99 -22.33
C ASP A 36 -22.41 9.37 -20.90
N PHE A 37 -22.63 8.39 -20.03
CA PHE A 37 -23.13 8.61 -18.68
C PHE A 37 -22.47 7.70 -17.66
N ALA A 38 -22.49 8.15 -16.41
CA ALA A 38 -21.93 7.42 -15.28
C ALA A 38 -23.00 6.60 -14.57
N VAL A 39 -22.56 5.48 -13.99
CA VAL A 39 -23.30 4.70 -12.99
C VAL A 39 -22.33 4.48 -11.84
N GLU A 40 -22.66 5.03 -10.68
CA GLU A 40 -21.79 5.10 -9.52
C GLU A 40 -22.54 4.68 -8.25
N MET A 41 -21.82 4.50 -7.15
CA MET A 41 -22.44 4.34 -5.84
C MET A 41 -22.79 5.73 -5.29
N PRO A 42 -24.05 5.98 -4.85
CA PRO A 42 -24.40 7.26 -4.26
C PRO A 42 -23.70 7.45 -2.91
N ALA A 43 -23.46 8.72 -2.54
CA ALA A 43 -22.83 9.07 -1.27
C ALA A 43 -23.69 8.67 -0.06
N ASP A 44 -25.02 8.84 -0.19
CA ASP A 44 -25.99 8.34 0.77
C ASP A 44 -26.65 7.07 0.21
N ARG A 45 -26.53 5.95 0.93
CA ARG A 45 -27.11 4.67 0.54
C ARG A 45 -28.64 4.64 0.64
N ALA A 46 -29.26 5.60 1.34
CA ALA A 46 -30.70 5.81 1.26
C ALA A 46 -31.17 6.20 -0.15
N HIS A 47 -30.25 6.69 -0.99
CA HIS A 47 -30.51 7.02 -2.39
C HIS A 47 -30.18 5.86 -3.36
N GLY A 48 -30.22 4.63 -2.87
CA GLY A 48 -30.06 3.42 -3.67
C GLY A 48 -28.67 2.81 -3.59
N ASP A 49 -28.54 1.66 -4.24
CA ASP A 49 -27.28 0.92 -4.34
C ASP A 49 -26.43 1.39 -5.53
N ARG A 50 -27.08 1.88 -6.60
CA ARG A 50 -26.42 2.53 -7.76
C ARG A 50 -27.21 3.75 -8.20
N ALA A 51 -26.52 4.79 -8.64
CA ALA A 51 -27.12 6.01 -9.18
C ALA A 51 -26.55 6.33 -10.56
N SER A 52 -27.40 6.80 -11.47
CA SER A 52 -26.98 7.27 -12.79
C SER A 52 -27.36 8.72 -13.06
N ASN A 53 -26.41 9.45 -13.66
CA ASN A 53 -26.61 10.83 -14.11
C ASN A 53 -27.09 10.93 -15.57
N ALA A 54 -27.48 9.82 -16.20
CA ALA A 54 -27.77 9.74 -17.63
C ALA A 54 -28.78 10.79 -18.12
N ALA A 55 -29.82 11.06 -17.32
CA ALA A 55 -30.82 12.05 -17.66
C ALA A 55 -30.29 13.50 -17.61
N MET A 56 -29.35 13.80 -16.70
CA MET A 56 -28.69 15.11 -16.60
C MET A 56 -27.80 15.39 -17.80
N VAL A 57 -26.98 14.40 -18.19
CA VAL A 57 -26.11 14.53 -19.36
C VAL A 57 -26.95 14.58 -20.65
N GLY A 58 -28.05 13.83 -20.70
CA GLY A 58 -28.98 13.81 -21.84
C GLY A 58 -29.79 15.08 -22.04
N ALA A 59 -29.88 15.98 -21.04
CA ALA A 59 -30.75 17.16 -21.10
C ALA A 59 -30.48 18.07 -22.30
N ARG A 60 -29.20 18.26 -22.66
CA ARG A 60 -28.81 19.08 -23.83
C ARG A 60 -29.17 18.40 -25.14
N SER A 61 -28.90 17.10 -25.26
CA SER A 61 -29.14 16.31 -26.48
C SER A 61 -30.64 16.18 -26.76
N PHE A 62 -31.41 15.85 -25.74
CA PHE A 62 -32.87 15.67 -25.85
C PHE A 62 -33.63 16.99 -25.75
N ARG A 63 -32.96 18.13 -25.45
CA ARG A 63 -33.59 19.44 -25.23
C ARG A 63 -34.79 19.37 -24.28
N MET A 64 -34.66 18.55 -23.24
CA MET A 64 -35.70 18.27 -22.25
C MET A 64 -35.17 18.46 -20.83
N PRO A 65 -36.03 18.85 -19.87
CA PRO A 65 -35.65 18.88 -18.46
C PRO A 65 -35.15 17.50 -18.00
N PRO A 66 -34.01 17.41 -17.29
CA PRO A 66 -33.44 16.12 -16.88
C PRO A 66 -34.42 15.23 -16.14
N ARG A 67 -35.23 15.79 -15.22
CA ARG A 67 -36.23 15.03 -14.48
C ARG A 67 -37.30 14.38 -15.39
N LYS A 68 -37.69 15.03 -16.50
CA LYS A 68 -38.60 14.43 -17.48
C LYS A 68 -37.94 13.27 -18.23
N ILE A 69 -36.66 13.41 -18.56
CA ILE A 69 -35.88 12.33 -19.19
C ILE A 69 -35.76 11.16 -18.23
N ALA A 70 -35.42 11.42 -16.96
CA ALA A 70 -35.31 10.39 -15.92
C ALA A 70 -36.63 9.65 -15.75
N GLN A 71 -37.77 10.34 -15.67
CA GLN A 71 -39.08 9.70 -15.58
C GLN A 71 -39.36 8.83 -16.82
N ALA A 72 -39.14 9.35 -18.02
CA ALA A 72 -39.37 8.60 -19.25
C ALA A 72 -38.55 7.30 -19.31
N VAL A 73 -37.29 7.35 -18.84
CA VAL A 73 -36.41 6.18 -18.74
C VAL A 73 -36.89 5.22 -17.65
N ALA A 74 -37.20 5.73 -16.45
CA ALA A 74 -37.69 4.92 -15.33
C ALA A 74 -38.98 4.17 -15.67
N ASP A 75 -39.89 4.79 -16.41
CA ASP A 75 -41.16 4.19 -16.84
C ASP A 75 -40.99 3.04 -17.85
N ARG A 76 -39.84 2.95 -18.52
CA ARG A 76 -39.59 2.01 -19.62
C ARG A 76 -38.46 1.03 -19.37
N ILE A 77 -37.64 1.27 -18.35
CA ILE A 77 -36.52 0.39 -18.05
C ILE A 77 -37.03 -0.97 -17.58
N ARG A 78 -36.47 -2.04 -18.16
CA ARG A 78 -36.76 -3.41 -17.76
C ARG A 78 -35.65 -3.93 -16.89
N LEU A 79 -35.98 -4.24 -15.64
CA LEU A 79 -35.05 -4.80 -14.66
C LEU A 79 -35.16 -6.32 -14.54
N ASP A 80 -36.06 -6.96 -15.29
CA ASP A 80 -36.18 -8.42 -15.35
C ASP A 80 -34.85 -9.08 -15.74
N GLY A 81 -34.46 -10.10 -14.98
CA GLY A 81 -33.19 -10.80 -15.16
C GLY A 81 -31.94 -9.98 -14.77
N THR A 82 -32.12 -8.84 -14.09
CA THR A 82 -31.01 -8.06 -13.52
C THR A 82 -30.90 -8.27 -12.01
N SER A 83 -29.87 -7.66 -11.41
CA SER A 83 -29.66 -7.62 -9.97
C SER A 83 -30.47 -6.52 -9.24
N PHE A 84 -31.37 -5.80 -9.93
CA PHE A 84 -32.13 -4.69 -9.36
C PHE A 84 -33.63 -4.99 -9.32
N ASP A 85 -34.37 -4.48 -8.33
CA ASP A 85 -35.83 -4.63 -8.25
C ASP A 85 -36.59 -3.35 -8.62
N ARG A 86 -36.03 -2.17 -8.31
CA ARG A 86 -36.67 -0.89 -8.60
C ARG A 86 -35.70 0.20 -8.97
N VAL A 87 -36.26 1.21 -9.64
CA VAL A 87 -35.63 2.48 -9.95
C VAL A 87 -36.48 3.61 -9.37
N GLU A 88 -35.83 4.62 -8.81
CA GLU A 88 -36.45 5.82 -8.28
C GLU A 88 -35.81 7.06 -8.91
N VAL A 89 -36.62 8.06 -9.27
CA VAL A 89 -36.13 9.33 -9.80
C VAL A 89 -35.95 10.32 -8.66
N ALA A 90 -34.72 10.81 -8.46
CA ALA A 90 -34.38 11.72 -7.37
C ALA A 90 -33.81 13.06 -7.83
N GLY A 91 -34.03 14.09 -7.03
CA GLY A 91 -33.44 15.42 -7.18
C GLY A 91 -33.61 16.02 -8.59
N PRO A 92 -32.52 16.44 -9.25
CA PRO A 92 -32.58 17.04 -10.58
C PRO A 92 -32.89 16.05 -11.70
N GLY A 93 -32.81 14.73 -11.45
CA GLY A 93 -33.01 13.68 -12.45
C GLY A 93 -32.03 12.51 -12.31
N PHE A 94 -31.57 12.19 -11.11
CA PHE A 94 -30.81 10.96 -10.88
C PHE A 94 -31.75 9.74 -10.99
N LEU A 95 -31.25 8.68 -11.61
CA LEU A 95 -31.88 7.37 -11.60
C LEU A 95 -31.21 6.51 -10.53
N ASN A 96 -31.91 6.27 -9.43
CA ASN A 96 -31.43 5.52 -8.28
C ASN A 96 -31.97 4.09 -8.33
N PHE A 97 -31.09 3.10 -8.25
CA PHE A 97 -31.40 1.69 -8.42
C PHE A 97 -31.11 0.92 -7.14
N PHE A 98 -31.98 -0.02 -6.81
CA PHE A 98 -31.91 -0.82 -5.58
C PHE A 98 -31.73 -2.29 -5.92
N PHE A 99 -30.81 -2.95 -5.23
CA PHE A 99 -30.52 -4.36 -5.45
C PHE A 99 -31.65 -5.25 -4.98
N ASN A 100 -32.00 -6.24 -5.80
CA ASN A 100 -32.93 -7.29 -5.44
C ASN A 100 -32.22 -8.42 -4.65
N ARG A 101 -33.00 -9.40 -4.18
CA ARG A 101 -32.46 -10.54 -3.40
C ARG A 101 -31.41 -11.36 -4.15
N ARG A 102 -31.50 -11.44 -5.49
CA ARG A 102 -30.56 -12.20 -6.32
C ARG A 102 -29.13 -11.68 -6.19
N PHE A 103 -28.96 -10.37 -6.07
CA PHE A 103 -27.64 -9.76 -5.88
C PHE A 103 -26.90 -10.33 -4.65
N TYR A 104 -27.57 -10.33 -3.50
CA TYR A 104 -26.98 -10.77 -2.24
C TYR A 104 -26.63 -12.26 -2.27
N ILE A 105 -27.49 -13.07 -2.88
CA ILE A 105 -27.24 -14.50 -3.12
C ILE A 105 -26.00 -14.68 -3.98
N ASP A 106 -25.93 -14.00 -5.13
CA ASP A 106 -24.81 -14.10 -6.07
C ASP A 106 -23.48 -13.67 -5.43
N VAL A 107 -23.48 -12.67 -4.53
CA VAL A 107 -22.29 -12.25 -3.76
C VAL A 107 -21.80 -13.38 -2.86
N LEU A 108 -22.68 -14.00 -2.07
CA LEU A 108 -22.31 -15.10 -1.18
C LEU A 108 -21.79 -16.31 -1.96
N ARG A 109 -22.42 -16.63 -3.09
CA ARG A 109 -21.96 -17.68 -4.01
C ARG A 109 -20.59 -17.36 -4.60
N GLU A 110 -20.35 -16.11 -4.98
CA GLU A 110 -19.05 -15.69 -5.50
C GLU A 110 -17.96 -15.85 -4.43
N ILE A 111 -18.21 -15.44 -3.19
CA ILE A 111 -17.25 -15.59 -2.09
C ILE A 111 -16.97 -17.08 -1.84
N GLN A 112 -18.00 -17.91 -1.74
CA GLN A 112 -17.84 -19.34 -1.53
C GLN A 112 -17.04 -20.02 -2.66
N ARG A 113 -17.33 -19.66 -3.91
CA ARG A 113 -16.65 -20.23 -5.09
C ARG A 113 -15.20 -19.77 -5.21
N ARG A 114 -14.91 -18.52 -4.87
CA ARG A 114 -13.56 -17.95 -5.00
C ARG A 114 -12.67 -18.23 -3.79
N GLY A 115 -13.24 -18.39 -2.60
CA GLY A 115 -12.49 -18.65 -1.37
C GLY A 115 -11.35 -17.64 -1.17
N ALA A 116 -10.13 -18.16 -1.06
CA ALA A 116 -8.90 -17.38 -0.88
C ALA A 116 -8.64 -16.33 -1.98
N ASP A 117 -9.20 -16.53 -3.17
CA ASP A 117 -9.03 -15.60 -4.29
C ASP A 117 -10.07 -14.47 -4.31
N TYR A 118 -11.09 -14.50 -3.45
CA TYR A 118 -12.07 -13.42 -3.39
C TYR A 118 -11.41 -12.10 -2.98
N GLY A 119 -11.80 -11.00 -3.63
CA GLY A 119 -11.14 -9.69 -3.48
C GLY A 119 -10.17 -9.38 -4.62
N ARG A 120 -9.44 -10.38 -5.16
CA ARG A 120 -8.46 -10.15 -6.24
C ARG A 120 -9.12 -9.69 -7.55
N SER A 121 -8.43 -8.88 -8.34
CA SER A 121 -8.85 -8.39 -9.66
C SER A 121 -7.74 -8.49 -10.71
N ASP A 122 -8.11 -8.26 -11.96
CA ASP A 122 -7.22 -8.16 -13.13
C ASP A 122 -7.06 -6.70 -13.63
N TRP A 123 -7.41 -5.72 -12.80
CA TRP A 123 -7.40 -4.29 -13.15
C TRP A 123 -6.02 -3.81 -13.63
N GLY A 124 -4.94 -4.29 -12.99
CA GLY A 124 -3.57 -4.00 -13.34
C GLY A 124 -3.07 -4.66 -14.63
N LYS A 125 -3.84 -5.59 -15.20
CA LYS A 125 -3.57 -6.27 -16.50
C LYS A 125 -2.16 -6.86 -16.62
N GLY A 126 -1.58 -7.32 -15.50
CA GLY A 126 -0.23 -7.88 -15.46
C GLY A 126 0.89 -6.89 -15.76
N LYS A 127 0.62 -5.58 -15.70
CA LYS A 127 1.66 -4.57 -15.88
C LYS A 127 2.74 -4.69 -14.82
N LYS A 128 4.00 -4.50 -15.22
CA LYS A 128 5.15 -4.60 -14.30
C LYS A 128 5.28 -3.34 -13.47
N VAL A 129 5.19 -3.45 -12.15
CA VAL A 129 5.32 -2.34 -11.21
C VAL A 129 6.41 -2.66 -10.21
N MET A 130 7.26 -1.69 -9.92
CA MET A 130 8.18 -1.77 -8.79
C MET A 130 7.70 -0.85 -7.67
N VAL A 131 7.75 -1.34 -6.43
CA VAL A 131 7.60 -0.53 -5.23
C VAL A 131 8.92 -0.57 -4.46
N GLU A 132 9.61 0.58 -4.39
CA GLU A 132 10.79 0.75 -3.56
C GLU A 132 10.42 1.40 -2.24
N PHE A 133 10.90 0.84 -1.13
CA PHE A 133 10.61 1.37 0.20
C PHE A 133 11.68 1.00 1.22
N VAL A 134 11.68 1.72 2.34
CA VAL A 134 12.69 1.71 3.41
C VAL A 134 14.04 2.27 2.99
N SER A 135 14.71 1.66 2.00
CA SER A 135 16.02 2.06 1.42
C SER A 135 16.97 2.78 2.38
N ALA A 136 17.10 2.24 3.60
CA ALA A 136 17.88 2.84 4.66
C ALA A 136 19.38 2.64 4.37
N ASN A 137 20.21 3.61 4.75
CA ASN A 137 21.65 3.50 4.56
C ASN A 137 22.23 2.40 5.46
N PRO A 138 23.13 1.53 4.95
CA PRO A 138 23.69 0.41 5.70
C PRO A 138 24.75 0.84 6.75
N THR A 139 24.95 2.15 6.91
CA THR A 139 25.91 2.77 7.82
C THR A 139 25.32 3.05 9.21
N GLY A 140 24.04 2.73 9.44
CA GLY A 140 23.37 2.93 10.72
C GLY A 140 22.11 2.08 10.88
N PRO A 141 21.49 2.07 12.08
CA PRO A 141 20.31 1.28 12.36
C PRO A 141 19.04 1.88 11.75
N MET A 142 18.05 1.02 11.47
CA MET A 142 16.72 1.46 11.02
C MET A 142 15.93 2.06 12.19
N HIS A 143 15.23 3.16 11.92
CA HIS A 143 14.46 3.93 12.88
C HIS A 143 12.94 3.86 12.62
N MET A 144 12.15 4.59 13.40
CA MET A 144 10.68 4.59 13.30
C MET A 144 10.12 5.01 11.95
N GLY A 145 10.74 5.97 11.27
CA GLY A 145 10.38 6.29 9.88
C GLY A 145 10.48 5.08 8.93
N ASN A 146 11.50 4.22 9.10
CA ASN A 146 11.64 2.98 8.35
C ASN A 146 10.56 1.95 8.74
N ALA A 147 10.11 1.91 9.99
CA ALA A 147 9.01 1.05 10.41
C ALA A 147 7.71 1.41 9.66
N ARG A 148 7.33 2.70 9.65
CA ARG A 148 6.14 3.16 8.89
C ARG A 148 6.31 2.93 7.39
N GLY A 149 7.44 3.34 6.82
CA GLY A 149 7.72 3.16 5.39
C GLY A 149 7.72 1.69 4.98
N GLY A 150 8.22 0.82 5.85
CA GLY A 150 8.18 -0.64 5.71
C GLY A 150 6.77 -1.19 5.60
N ALA A 151 5.93 -0.91 6.60
CA ALA A 151 4.55 -1.40 6.60
C ALA A 151 3.72 -0.81 5.46
N LEU A 152 3.88 0.47 5.15
CA LEU A 152 3.12 1.14 4.10
C LEU A 152 3.53 0.66 2.71
N GLY A 153 4.83 0.61 2.42
CA GLY A 153 5.35 0.14 1.14
C GLY A 153 5.01 -1.32 0.86
N ASP A 154 5.16 -2.20 1.86
CA ASP A 154 4.82 -3.62 1.71
C ASP A 154 3.30 -3.84 1.53
N CYS A 155 2.46 -3.11 2.27
CA CYS A 155 1.00 -3.17 2.09
C CYS A 155 0.57 -2.60 0.73
N LEU A 156 1.17 -1.49 0.27
CA LEU A 156 0.93 -0.93 -1.06
C LEU A 156 1.29 -1.95 -2.15
N ALA A 157 2.46 -2.59 -2.05
CA ALA A 157 2.87 -3.65 -2.96
C ALA A 157 1.88 -4.83 -2.97
N SER A 158 1.35 -5.22 -1.80
CA SER A 158 0.35 -6.28 -1.70
C SER A 158 -1.00 -5.90 -2.35
N VAL A 159 -1.47 -4.66 -2.19
CA VAL A 159 -2.70 -4.20 -2.84
C VAL A 159 -2.53 -4.15 -4.36
N LEU A 160 -1.39 -3.67 -4.86
CA LEU A 160 -1.09 -3.68 -6.29
C LEU A 160 -1.07 -5.11 -6.85
N ASP A 161 -0.48 -6.07 -6.15
CA ASP A 161 -0.53 -7.49 -6.55
C ASP A 161 -1.97 -8.02 -6.59
N ALA A 162 -2.76 -7.75 -5.55
CA ALA A 162 -4.17 -8.14 -5.50
C ALA A 162 -5.04 -7.45 -6.55
N ALA A 163 -4.63 -6.26 -7.02
CA ALA A 163 -5.25 -5.54 -8.13
C ALA A 163 -4.82 -6.07 -9.52
N GLY A 164 -3.91 -7.05 -9.59
CA GLY A 164 -3.52 -7.73 -10.82
C GLY A 164 -2.28 -7.15 -11.52
N PHE A 165 -1.43 -6.41 -10.81
CA PHE A 165 -0.10 -6.03 -11.29
C PHE A 165 0.93 -7.14 -11.06
N ARG A 166 2.02 -7.15 -11.83
CA ARG A 166 3.23 -7.92 -11.51
C ARG A 166 4.16 -7.04 -10.69
N VAL A 167 4.12 -7.21 -9.37
CA VAL A 167 4.78 -6.32 -8.43
C VAL A 167 6.16 -6.85 -8.03
N SER A 168 7.16 -5.97 -7.99
CA SER A 168 8.49 -6.22 -7.41
C SER A 168 8.72 -5.30 -6.22
N ARG A 169 9.03 -5.86 -5.06
CA ARG A 169 9.44 -5.13 -3.85
C ARG A 169 10.95 -4.95 -3.88
N GLU A 170 11.41 -3.70 -3.81
CA GLU A 170 12.84 -3.39 -3.86
C GLU A 170 13.33 -2.63 -2.63
N PHE A 171 14.51 -3.02 -2.15
CA PHE A 171 15.30 -2.26 -1.21
C PHE A 171 16.55 -1.74 -1.93
N TYR A 172 16.74 -0.42 -1.98
CA TYR A 172 17.98 0.18 -2.48
C TYR A 172 19.02 0.27 -1.37
N VAL A 173 20.18 -0.32 -1.59
CA VAL A 173 21.31 -0.34 -0.67
C VAL A 173 22.38 0.62 -1.19
N ASN A 174 22.57 1.72 -0.47
CA ASN A 174 23.64 2.67 -0.72
C ASN A 174 24.98 2.11 -0.19
N ASP A 175 25.59 1.19 -0.95
CA ASP A 175 26.85 0.52 -0.63
C ASP A 175 28.08 1.17 -1.29
N ALA A 176 27.94 2.39 -1.81
CA ALA A 176 29.00 3.12 -2.50
C ALA A 176 29.02 4.62 -2.12
N GLY A 177 30.00 5.35 -2.65
CA GLY A 177 30.06 6.80 -2.53
C GLY A 177 30.50 7.34 -1.16
N ASN A 178 30.20 8.62 -0.92
CA ASN A 178 30.79 9.40 0.16
C ASN A 178 30.33 8.96 1.57
N GLN A 179 29.12 8.38 1.69
CA GLN A 179 28.65 7.85 2.97
C GLN A 179 29.49 6.66 3.45
N ILE A 180 29.86 5.75 2.54
CA ILE A 180 30.72 4.61 2.87
C ILE A 180 32.13 5.07 3.27
N GLU A 181 32.67 6.11 2.63
CA GLU A 181 33.97 6.67 3.05
C GLU A 181 33.91 7.27 4.46
N LYS A 182 32.86 8.06 4.76
CA LYS A 182 32.63 8.58 6.12
C LYS A 182 32.46 7.47 7.15
N PHE A 183 31.75 6.40 6.78
CA PHE A 183 31.57 5.22 7.62
C PHE A 183 32.91 4.52 7.89
N GLY A 184 33.73 4.33 6.85
CA GLY A 184 35.08 3.79 6.97
C GLY A 184 35.98 4.62 7.90
N ARG A 185 35.97 5.96 7.76
CA ARG A 185 36.71 6.87 8.67
C ARG A 185 36.24 6.75 10.12
N SER A 186 34.93 6.57 10.32
CA SER A 186 34.32 6.41 11.65
C SER A 186 34.73 5.08 12.30
N LEU A 187 34.69 3.99 11.53
CA LEU A 187 35.15 2.67 11.97
C LEU A 187 36.65 2.67 12.28
N GLU A 188 37.46 3.31 11.42
CA GLU A 188 38.91 3.43 11.62
C GLU A 188 39.23 4.17 12.90
N ALA A 189 38.56 5.30 13.15
CA ALA A 189 38.73 6.05 14.39
C ALA A 189 38.38 5.18 15.61
N ARG A 190 37.21 4.52 15.63
CA ARG A 190 36.83 3.64 16.76
C ARG A 190 37.80 2.48 16.94
N TYR A 191 38.24 1.84 15.85
CA TYR A 191 39.20 0.74 15.90
C TYR A 191 40.54 1.19 16.49
N LEU A 192 41.06 2.33 16.04
CA LEU A 192 42.30 2.90 16.55
C LEU A 192 42.19 3.35 18.01
N GLN A 193 41.04 3.92 18.41
CA GLN A 193 40.76 4.31 19.80
C GLN A 193 40.82 3.13 20.78
N ILE A 194 40.47 1.91 20.35
CA ILE A 194 40.58 0.69 21.17
C ILE A 194 42.04 0.42 21.57
N TYR A 195 43.00 0.66 20.66
CA TYR A 195 44.42 0.34 20.89
C TYR A 195 45.26 1.52 21.37
N LYS A 196 44.92 2.75 20.94
CA LYS A 196 45.69 3.98 21.22
C LYS A 196 45.05 4.86 22.30
N GLY A 197 43.79 4.61 22.65
CA GLY A 197 42.99 5.44 23.55
C GLY A 197 42.29 6.59 22.84
N GLU A 198 41.16 7.04 23.40
CA GLU A 198 40.31 8.08 22.82
C GLU A 198 40.97 9.45 22.75
N GLY A 199 41.85 9.77 23.70
CA GLY A 199 42.60 11.03 23.68
C GLY A 199 43.69 11.11 22.62
N ALA A 200 44.12 9.97 22.06
CA ALA A 200 45.19 9.91 21.06
C ALA A 200 44.68 9.90 19.61
N VAL A 201 43.38 9.65 19.43
CA VAL A 201 42.76 9.50 18.10
C VAL A 201 41.48 10.32 18.08
N GLU A 202 41.54 11.45 17.39
CA GLU A 202 40.40 12.33 17.19
C GLU A 202 39.32 11.63 16.35
N PHE A 203 38.06 11.77 16.77
CA PHE A 203 36.94 11.24 16.04
C PHE A 203 36.46 12.24 14.98
N PRO A 204 36.20 11.82 13.73
CA PRO A 204 35.74 12.74 12.68
C PRO A 204 34.45 13.47 13.08
N GLU A 205 34.43 14.80 13.00
CA GLU A 205 33.23 15.60 13.31
C GLU A 205 32.01 15.14 12.49
N ASP A 206 32.23 14.88 11.20
CA ASP A 206 31.22 14.44 10.24
C ASP A 206 31.05 12.91 10.17
N GLY A 207 31.62 12.20 11.13
CA GLY A 207 31.55 10.75 11.25
C GLY A 207 30.22 10.22 11.83
N TYR A 208 30.05 8.91 11.78
CA TYR A 208 28.93 8.21 12.40
C TYR A 208 29.25 7.94 13.87
N HIS A 209 28.58 8.67 14.75
CA HIS A 209 28.83 8.65 16.21
C HIS A 209 28.06 7.55 16.96
N GLY A 210 27.24 6.76 16.25
CA GLY A 210 26.39 5.74 16.84
C GLY A 210 27.20 4.66 17.58
N GLU A 211 26.62 4.14 18.68
CA GLU A 211 27.26 3.07 19.46
C GLU A 211 27.44 1.78 18.62
N ASP A 212 26.59 1.57 17.62
CA ASP A 212 26.70 0.48 16.66
C ASP A 212 28.05 0.50 15.90
N VAL A 213 28.59 1.68 15.59
CA VAL A 213 29.92 1.82 14.96
C VAL A 213 31.02 1.34 15.90
N ARG A 214 30.88 1.67 17.20
CA ARG A 214 31.83 1.25 18.24
C ARG A 214 31.79 -0.26 18.46
N GLU A 215 30.59 -0.82 18.53
CA GLU A 215 30.37 -2.27 18.65
C GLU A 215 30.99 -3.03 17.47
N ARG A 216 30.82 -2.54 16.23
CA ARG A 216 31.42 -3.14 15.03
C ARG A 216 32.93 -3.06 15.00
N ALA A 217 33.50 -1.91 15.39
CA ALA A 217 34.95 -1.77 15.51
C ALA A 217 35.53 -2.71 16.58
N ALA A 218 34.82 -2.89 17.70
CA ALA A 218 35.21 -3.83 18.76
C ALA A 218 35.11 -5.30 18.30
N GLU A 219 34.07 -5.67 17.54
CA GLU A 219 33.96 -6.99 16.90
C GLU A 219 35.14 -7.26 15.96
N PHE A 220 35.48 -6.30 15.11
CA PHE A 220 36.62 -6.41 14.20
C PHE A 220 37.94 -6.56 14.97
N ALA A 221 38.16 -5.75 16.02
CA ALA A 221 39.33 -5.80 16.89
C ALA A 221 39.48 -7.16 17.60
N ARG A 222 38.37 -7.76 18.07
CA ARG A 222 38.39 -9.10 18.69
C ARG A 222 38.85 -10.19 17.71
N LEU A 223 38.51 -10.07 16.43
CA LEU A 223 38.83 -11.08 15.42
C LEU A 223 40.21 -10.89 14.79
N HIS A 224 40.58 -9.64 14.53
CA HIS A 224 41.78 -9.31 13.76
C HIS A 224 42.93 -8.76 14.62
N GLY A 225 42.70 -8.54 15.91
CA GLY A 225 43.70 -7.97 16.81
C GLY A 225 44.16 -6.59 16.34
N ASP A 226 45.40 -6.26 16.70
CA ASP A 226 46.08 -5.00 16.35
C ASP A 226 46.71 -5.02 14.95
N ARG A 227 46.50 -6.08 14.15
CA ARG A 227 47.09 -6.27 12.81
C ARG A 227 47.00 -5.04 11.91
N TYR A 228 45.86 -4.35 11.94
CA TYR A 228 45.61 -3.19 11.09
C TYR A 228 45.99 -1.86 11.75
N VAL A 229 46.52 -1.82 12.98
CA VAL A 229 46.89 -0.59 13.70
C VAL A 229 48.06 0.13 13.03
N SER A 230 48.99 -0.60 12.43
CA SER A 230 50.14 -0.04 11.70
C SER A 230 49.95 -0.05 10.18
N ALA A 231 48.84 -0.61 9.68
CA ALA A 231 48.55 -0.64 8.24
C ALA A 231 48.28 0.78 7.70
N PRO A 232 48.50 1.02 6.40
CA PRO A 232 48.05 2.23 5.72
C PRO A 232 46.55 2.46 5.95
N SER A 233 46.17 3.72 6.07
CA SER A 233 44.79 4.11 6.42
C SER A 233 43.76 3.62 5.41
N GLU A 234 44.10 3.63 4.12
CA GLU A 234 43.25 3.08 3.05
C GLU A 234 43.03 1.57 3.19
N GLU A 235 44.10 0.79 3.43
CA GLU A 235 44.01 -0.67 3.63
C GLU A 235 43.17 -1.00 4.87
N ARG A 236 43.41 -0.28 5.97
CA ARG A 236 42.65 -0.44 7.21
C ARG A 236 41.17 -0.12 7.03
N ARG A 237 40.83 1.02 6.41
CA ARG A 237 39.43 1.40 6.15
C ARG A 237 38.73 0.37 5.27
N LYS A 238 39.39 -0.08 4.21
CA LYS A 238 38.86 -1.12 3.32
C LYS A 238 38.54 -2.40 4.09
N ALA A 239 39.47 -2.91 4.89
CA ALA A 239 39.26 -4.13 5.68
C ALA A 239 38.10 -3.98 6.69
N LEU A 240 38.00 -2.83 7.36
CA LEU A 240 36.91 -2.53 8.31
C LEU A 240 35.55 -2.47 7.61
N VAL A 241 35.46 -1.81 6.45
CA VAL A 241 34.23 -1.69 5.66
C VAL A 241 33.81 -3.04 5.08
N GLU A 242 34.73 -3.80 4.48
CA GLU A 242 34.47 -5.13 3.92
C GLU A 242 34.00 -6.12 5.00
N TYR A 243 34.47 -5.97 6.24
CA TYR A 243 33.98 -6.74 7.37
C TYR A 243 32.58 -6.29 7.82
N THR A 244 32.37 -4.99 7.98
CA THR A 244 31.21 -4.43 8.70
C THR A 244 29.98 -4.32 7.81
N LEU A 245 30.14 -3.85 6.58
CA LEU A 245 29.03 -3.51 5.69
C LEU A 245 28.11 -4.73 5.39
N PRO A 246 28.63 -5.92 5.02
CA PRO A 246 27.79 -7.09 4.81
C PRO A 246 27.02 -7.52 6.07
N ARG A 247 27.60 -7.34 7.26
CA ARG A 247 26.96 -7.67 8.54
C ARG A 247 25.83 -6.72 8.88
N ASN A 248 25.99 -5.43 8.58
CA ASN A 248 24.92 -4.46 8.74
C ASN A 248 23.76 -4.75 7.79
N ILE A 249 24.04 -5.02 6.51
CA ILE A 249 23.02 -5.41 5.53
C ILE A 249 22.30 -6.70 5.97
N ALA A 250 23.03 -7.71 6.44
CA ALA A 250 22.44 -8.95 6.96
C ALA A 250 21.55 -8.71 8.17
N LYS A 251 21.94 -7.83 9.10
CA LYS A 251 21.09 -7.42 10.23
C LYS A 251 19.82 -6.72 9.76
N MET A 252 19.92 -5.83 8.79
CA MET A 252 18.76 -5.13 8.23
C MET A 252 17.77 -6.10 7.59
N LYS A 253 18.28 -7.08 6.82
CA LYS A 253 17.47 -8.18 6.28
C LYS A 253 16.73 -8.93 7.38
N ALA A 254 17.45 -9.37 8.42
CA ALA A 254 16.85 -10.11 9.53
C ALA A 254 15.79 -9.30 10.29
N ASP A 255 16.02 -8.00 10.51
CA ASP A 255 15.05 -7.13 11.18
C ASP A 255 13.79 -6.91 10.32
N LEU A 256 13.93 -6.77 8.99
CA LEU A 256 12.80 -6.67 8.06
C LEU A 256 12.05 -7.99 7.91
N GLU A 257 12.73 -9.14 7.92
CA GLU A 257 12.11 -10.47 7.92
C GLU A 257 11.28 -10.72 9.18
N LYS A 258 11.80 -10.33 10.37
CA LYS A 258 11.00 -10.32 11.61
C LYS A 258 9.76 -9.45 11.48
N TYR A 259 9.88 -8.35 10.74
CA TYR A 259 8.75 -7.48 10.42
C TYR A 259 7.82 -8.00 9.31
N ARG A 260 8.09 -9.22 8.82
CA ARG A 260 7.40 -9.93 7.73
C ARG A 260 7.49 -9.21 6.38
N ILE A 261 8.53 -8.39 6.19
CA ILE A 261 8.83 -7.74 4.92
C ILE A 261 9.89 -8.59 4.21
N VAL A 262 9.55 -9.01 2.99
CA VAL A 262 10.42 -9.79 2.13
C VAL A 262 10.53 -9.03 0.82
N TYR A 263 11.76 -8.74 0.40
CA TYR A 263 12.04 -8.05 -0.85
C TYR A 263 12.38 -9.05 -1.94
N ASP A 264 11.93 -8.74 -3.15
CA ASP A 264 12.29 -9.49 -4.35
C ASP A 264 13.71 -9.14 -4.80
N THR A 265 14.16 -7.91 -4.52
CA THR A 265 15.51 -7.43 -4.88
C THR A 265 16.09 -6.52 -3.81
N TRP A 266 17.35 -6.77 -3.47
CA TRP A 266 18.22 -5.86 -2.73
C TRP A 266 19.22 -5.28 -3.72
N PHE A 267 18.94 -4.09 -4.22
CA PHE A 267 19.74 -3.46 -5.27
C PHE A 267 20.94 -2.75 -4.64
N LEU A 268 22.16 -3.05 -5.09
CA LEU A 268 23.39 -2.44 -4.59
C LEU A 268 23.80 -1.30 -5.53
N GLU A 269 23.96 -0.07 -5.01
CA GLU A 269 24.44 1.09 -5.77
C GLU A 269 25.75 0.80 -6.52
N SER A 270 26.64 0.02 -5.91
CA SER A 270 27.93 -0.36 -6.52
C SER A 270 27.78 -1.10 -7.86
N THR A 271 26.62 -1.70 -8.15
CA THR A 271 26.34 -2.31 -9.46
C THR A 271 26.22 -1.27 -10.58
N LEU A 272 25.67 -0.08 -10.31
CA LEU A 272 25.54 1.00 -11.31
C LEU A 272 26.90 1.50 -11.77
N HIS A 273 27.86 1.54 -10.85
CA HIS A 273 29.24 1.92 -11.13
C HIS A 273 29.99 0.82 -11.89
N LYS A 274 29.88 -0.43 -11.44
CA LYS A 274 30.60 -1.57 -12.05
C LYS A 274 30.12 -1.88 -13.47
N ASP A 275 28.82 -1.76 -13.71
CA ASP A 275 28.21 -2.06 -15.00
C ASP A 275 28.32 -0.90 -16.01
N GLY A 276 28.89 0.25 -15.61
CA GLY A 276 29.02 1.43 -16.47
C GLY A 276 27.71 2.20 -16.72
N GLU A 277 26.62 1.83 -16.05
CA GLU A 277 25.29 2.44 -16.25
C GLU A 277 25.26 3.92 -15.91
N LEU A 278 26.04 4.34 -14.92
CA LEU A 278 26.20 5.74 -14.57
C LEU A 278 26.83 6.54 -15.71
N ASP A 279 27.92 6.04 -16.27
CA ASP A 279 28.62 6.70 -17.39
C ASP A 279 27.75 6.76 -18.64
N GLU A 280 27.01 5.69 -18.94
CA GLU A 280 26.04 5.67 -20.02
C GLU A 280 24.95 6.73 -19.84
N THR A 281 24.43 6.88 -18.62
CA THR A 281 23.38 7.85 -18.29
C THR A 281 23.89 9.28 -18.44
N LEU A 282 25.12 9.56 -18.00
CA LEU A 282 25.76 10.87 -18.17
C LEU A 282 26.00 11.22 -19.64
N ARG A 283 26.45 10.24 -20.44
CA ARG A 283 26.58 10.41 -21.91
C ARG A 283 25.23 10.71 -22.54
N LEU A 284 24.19 9.96 -22.17
CA LEU A 284 22.84 10.15 -22.70
C LEU A 284 22.29 11.56 -22.42
N LEU A 285 22.51 12.09 -21.21
CA LEU A 285 22.15 13.47 -20.88
C LEU A 285 22.94 14.49 -21.72
N LYS A 286 24.24 14.23 -21.93
CA LYS A 286 25.10 15.09 -22.76
C LYS A 286 24.68 15.09 -24.23
N ASP A 287 24.41 13.92 -24.80
CA ASP A 287 23.99 13.76 -26.20
C ASP A 287 22.63 14.44 -26.47
N ARG A 288 21.79 14.54 -25.45
CA ARG A 288 20.52 15.28 -25.50
C ARG A 288 20.64 16.78 -25.18
N GLY A 289 21.84 17.29 -24.95
CA GLY A 289 22.07 18.70 -24.61
C GLY A 289 21.55 19.12 -23.23
N MET A 290 21.28 18.15 -22.35
CA MET A 290 20.73 18.37 -21.01
C MET A 290 21.81 18.68 -19.96
N THR A 291 23.08 18.78 -20.37
CA THR A 291 24.19 19.11 -19.48
C THR A 291 25.01 20.30 -19.98
N TYR A 292 25.80 20.88 -19.09
CA TYR A 292 26.84 21.85 -19.39
C TYR A 292 27.95 21.81 -18.36
N GLU A 293 29.13 22.33 -18.71
CA GLU A 293 30.25 22.47 -17.77
C GLU A 293 30.30 23.89 -17.20
N LYS A 294 30.48 23.99 -15.89
CA LYS A 294 30.66 25.26 -15.17
C LYS A 294 31.49 25.04 -13.91
N ASP A 295 32.47 25.91 -13.69
CA ASP A 295 33.39 25.87 -12.54
C ASP A 295 34.13 24.52 -12.38
N GLY A 296 34.41 23.86 -13.50
CA GLY A 296 35.06 22.54 -13.56
C GLY A 296 34.16 21.38 -13.14
N ALA A 297 32.86 21.61 -12.95
CA ALA A 297 31.86 20.59 -12.66
C ALA A 297 30.90 20.38 -13.85
N LEU A 298 30.31 19.18 -13.95
CA LEU A 298 29.25 18.87 -14.91
C LEU A 298 27.89 19.13 -14.25
N TRP A 299 27.08 19.96 -14.89
CA TRP A 299 25.77 20.37 -14.42
C TRP A 299 24.66 19.80 -15.30
N TYR A 300 23.54 19.48 -14.68
CA TYR A 300 22.25 19.19 -15.30
C TYR A 300 21.45 20.47 -15.46
N ARG A 301 20.91 20.69 -16.65
CA ARG A 301 20.15 21.87 -17.06
C ARG A 301 18.67 21.78 -16.65
N GLY A 302 18.41 21.63 -15.35
CA GLY A 302 17.06 21.48 -14.79
C GLY A 302 16.14 22.68 -15.04
N THR A 303 16.68 23.91 -15.04
CA THR A 303 15.91 25.14 -15.29
C THR A 303 15.28 25.16 -16.68
N ALA A 304 15.95 24.58 -17.68
CA ALA A 304 15.40 24.46 -19.04
C ALA A 304 14.21 23.49 -19.12
N MET A 305 14.02 22.65 -18.09
CA MET A 305 12.93 21.69 -17.95
C MET A 305 11.84 22.18 -16.98
N GLY A 306 11.93 23.43 -16.51
CA GLY A 306 10.98 24.02 -15.57
C GLY A 306 11.26 23.71 -14.10
N GLU A 307 12.46 23.20 -13.77
CA GLU A 307 12.89 23.02 -12.38
C GLU A 307 13.41 24.33 -11.78
N GLU A 308 13.43 24.43 -10.44
CA GLU A 308 13.82 25.67 -9.74
C GLU A 308 15.29 26.06 -9.95
N LYS A 309 16.17 25.07 -10.17
CA LYS A 309 17.61 25.28 -10.29
C LYS A 309 18.27 24.18 -11.13
N ASP A 310 19.46 24.48 -11.62
CA ASP A 310 20.36 23.50 -12.21
C ASP A 310 21.12 22.76 -11.10
N GLU A 311 21.47 21.50 -11.34
CA GLU A 311 22.03 20.60 -10.31
C GLU A 311 23.36 20.01 -10.77
N VAL A 312 24.30 19.83 -9.84
CA VAL A 312 25.60 19.21 -10.15
C VAL A 312 25.41 17.70 -10.33
N LEU A 313 25.86 17.16 -11.46
CA LEU A 313 25.93 15.72 -11.73
C LEU A 313 27.30 15.14 -11.37
N VAL A 314 28.37 15.86 -11.71
CA VAL A 314 29.75 15.46 -11.41
C VAL A 314 30.49 16.65 -10.84
N ARG A 315 31.07 16.47 -9.66
CA ARG A 315 31.83 17.52 -8.96
C ARG A 315 33.17 17.78 -9.65
N ARG A 316 33.84 18.89 -9.30
CA ARG A 316 35.17 19.27 -9.82
C ARG A 316 36.25 18.19 -9.63
N ASN A 317 36.13 17.35 -8.60
CA ASN A 317 37.05 16.25 -8.34
C ASN A 317 36.72 14.98 -9.16
N GLY A 318 35.80 15.06 -10.12
CA GLY A 318 35.37 13.93 -10.95
C GLY A 318 34.38 12.98 -10.27
N ILE A 319 34.03 13.20 -9.00
CA ILE A 319 33.12 12.30 -8.27
C ILE A 319 31.66 12.62 -8.62
N PRO A 320 30.88 11.62 -9.08
CA PRO A 320 29.44 11.77 -9.31
C PRO A 320 28.66 12.13 -8.05
N THR A 321 27.54 12.83 -8.20
CA THR A 321 26.62 13.13 -7.10
C THR A 321 25.58 12.02 -6.92
N TYR A 322 24.93 11.98 -5.74
CA TYR A 322 23.79 11.07 -5.52
C TYR A 322 22.70 11.27 -6.56
N PHE A 323 22.47 12.50 -7.00
CA PHE A 323 21.49 12.79 -8.05
C PHE A 323 21.87 12.12 -9.38
N ALA A 324 23.15 12.07 -9.76
CA ALA A 324 23.58 11.34 -10.95
C ALA A 324 23.34 9.81 -10.80
N ALA A 325 23.64 9.25 -9.61
CA ALA A 325 23.36 7.85 -9.30
C ALA A 325 21.85 7.55 -9.35
N ASP A 326 21.00 8.41 -8.79
CA ASP A 326 19.55 8.28 -8.80
C ASP A 326 18.99 8.25 -10.23
N ILE A 327 19.49 9.10 -11.13
CA ILE A 327 19.05 9.10 -12.54
C ILE A 327 19.43 7.79 -13.22
N ALA A 328 20.68 7.33 -13.01
CA ALA A 328 21.15 6.07 -13.58
C ALA A 328 20.35 4.86 -13.04
N TYR A 329 20.05 4.88 -11.75
CA TYR A 329 19.24 3.87 -11.10
C TYR A 329 17.80 3.83 -11.65
N HIS A 330 17.16 4.98 -11.86
CA HIS A 330 15.84 4.99 -12.46
C HIS A 330 15.86 4.58 -13.95
N ARG A 331 16.91 4.95 -14.70
CA ARG A 331 17.14 4.40 -16.05
C ARG A 331 17.23 2.88 -15.99
N ASN A 332 17.95 2.31 -15.02
CA ASN A 332 18.02 0.87 -14.81
C ASN A 332 16.63 0.25 -14.59
N LYS A 333 15.82 0.83 -13.69
CA LYS A 333 14.44 0.39 -13.41
C LYS A 333 13.61 0.33 -14.70
N PHE A 334 13.58 1.41 -15.47
CA PHE A 334 12.69 1.53 -16.63
C PHE A 334 13.24 0.82 -17.88
N VAL A 335 14.52 0.98 -18.20
CA VAL A 335 15.10 0.55 -19.48
C VAL A 335 15.66 -0.86 -19.40
N LYS A 336 16.50 -1.15 -18.40
CA LYS A 336 17.18 -2.45 -18.27
C LYS A 336 16.23 -3.51 -17.71
N ARG A 337 15.40 -3.15 -16.71
CA ARG A 337 14.46 -4.08 -16.05
C ARG A 337 13.03 -4.03 -16.59
N GLY A 338 12.68 -3.00 -17.35
CA GLY A 338 11.42 -2.93 -18.08
C GLY A 338 10.19 -2.75 -17.20
N PHE A 339 10.32 -2.07 -16.06
CA PHE A 339 9.15 -1.70 -15.25
C PHE A 339 8.32 -0.65 -15.99
N GLU A 340 7.00 -0.84 -16.05
CA GLU A 340 6.08 0.10 -16.70
C GLU A 340 5.71 1.25 -15.77
N ARG A 341 5.88 1.03 -14.46
CA ARG A 341 5.69 2.02 -13.41
C ARG A 341 6.63 1.75 -12.24
N VAL A 342 7.17 2.81 -11.67
CA VAL A 342 8.02 2.79 -10.48
C VAL A 342 7.33 3.64 -9.41
N ILE A 343 7.22 3.09 -8.21
CA ILE A 343 6.64 3.77 -7.06
C ILE A 343 7.69 3.78 -5.96
N ASP A 344 8.16 4.97 -5.59
CA ASP A 344 9.12 5.12 -4.52
C ASP A 344 8.44 5.67 -3.27
N VAL A 345 8.68 5.04 -2.11
CA VAL A 345 8.15 5.47 -0.82
C VAL A 345 9.23 6.24 -0.07
N TRP A 346 9.10 7.57 -0.01
CA TRP A 346 10.11 8.47 0.57
C TRP A 346 9.60 9.21 1.80
N GLY A 347 10.52 9.64 2.65
CA GLY A 347 10.23 10.62 3.71
C GLY A 347 9.75 11.96 3.15
N ALA A 348 8.86 12.64 3.87
CA ALA A 348 8.33 13.96 3.50
C ALA A 348 9.42 15.05 3.34
N ASP A 349 10.58 14.87 3.96
CA ASP A 349 11.78 15.69 3.81
C ASP A 349 12.36 15.67 2.38
N HIS A 350 11.96 14.71 1.55
CA HIS A 350 12.36 14.62 0.14
C HIS A 350 11.34 15.23 -0.83
N HIS A 351 10.32 15.94 -0.35
CA HIS A 351 9.29 16.54 -1.20
C HIS A 351 9.85 17.38 -2.37
N GLY A 352 10.86 18.22 -2.09
CA GLY A 352 11.51 19.06 -3.11
C GLY A 352 12.28 18.28 -4.18
N HIS A 353 12.56 16.99 -3.97
CA HIS A 353 13.27 16.15 -4.94
C HIS A 353 12.33 15.50 -5.96
N VAL A 354 11.01 15.47 -5.72
CA VAL A 354 10.05 14.75 -6.58
C VAL A 354 9.98 15.34 -7.97
N ALA A 355 9.76 16.67 -8.07
CA ALA A 355 9.69 17.36 -9.36
C ALA A 355 11.01 17.22 -10.14
N ARG A 356 12.14 17.38 -9.43
CA ARG A 356 13.49 17.20 -9.97
C ARG A 356 13.69 15.81 -10.57
N MET A 357 13.33 14.75 -9.85
CA MET A 357 13.50 13.38 -10.37
C MET A 357 12.61 13.09 -11.57
N LYS A 358 11.35 13.56 -11.57
CA LYS A 358 10.46 13.42 -12.74
C LYS A 358 11.00 14.20 -13.95
N GLY A 359 11.52 15.40 -13.74
CA GLY A 359 12.18 16.21 -14.78
C GLY A 359 13.39 15.49 -15.37
N ALA A 360 14.25 14.93 -14.51
CA ALA A 360 15.40 14.16 -14.93
C ALA A 360 15.03 12.91 -15.75
N MET A 361 13.91 12.24 -15.44
CA MET A 361 13.40 11.13 -16.25
C MET A 361 13.04 11.58 -17.67
N ASN A 362 12.37 12.72 -17.80
CA ASN A 362 12.07 13.32 -19.10
C ASN A 362 13.36 13.68 -19.87
N ALA A 363 14.36 14.21 -19.17
CA ALA A 363 15.64 14.59 -19.76
C ALA A 363 16.42 13.39 -20.35
N ILE A 364 16.26 12.19 -19.78
CA ILE A 364 16.79 10.95 -20.36
C ILE A 364 15.80 10.24 -21.29
N GLY A 365 14.77 10.93 -21.77
CA GLY A 365 13.82 10.43 -22.76
C GLY A 365 12.86 9.36 -22.24
N LEU A 366 12.67 9.30 -20.92
CA LEU A 366 11.64 8.50 -20.29
C LEU A 366 10.40 9.36 -20.02
N ASP A 367 9.32 8.72 -19.60
CA ASP A 367 8.10 9.40 -19.16
C ASP A 367 8.12 9.53 -17.64
N GLY A 368 8.45 10.72 -17.13
CA GLY A 368 8.45 11.01 -15.70
C GLY A 368 7.10 10.85 -15.02
N GLY A 369 6.00 10.80 -15.79
CA GLY A 369 4.66 10.44 -15.29
C GLY A 369 4.52 8.97 -14.88
N LYS A 370 5.48 8.10 -15.25
CA LYS A 370 5.54 6.69 -14.83
C LYS A 370 6.29 6.49 -13.50
N LEU A 371 6.90 7.54 -12.97
CA LEU A 371 7.48 7.57 -11.63
C LEU A 371 6.47 8.23 -10.68
N ASP A 372 6.03 7.48 -9.67
CA ASP A 372 5.21 7.97 -8.58
C ASP A 372 6.02 7.99 -7.29
N VAL A 373 5.85 9.03 -6.47
CA VAL A 373 6.52 9.15 -5.17
C VAL A 373 5.46 9.28 -4.09
N VAL A 374 5.40 8.29 -3.20
CA VAL A 374 4.53 8.27 -2.02
C VAL A 374 5.30 8.86 -0.85
N LEU A 375 4.95 10.08 -0.45
CA LEU A 375 5.61 10.78 0.65
C LEU A 375 4.99 10.39 1.99
N ILE A 376 5.79 9.76 2.84
CA ILE A 376 5.41 9.39 4.20
C ILE A 376 5.77 10.50 5.19
N GLN A 377 4.79 10.90 6.01
CA GLN A 377 5.03 11.82 7.13
C GLN A 377 5.69 11.11 8.31
N LEU A 378 6.39 11.89 9.12
CA LEU A 378 6.99 11.41 10.36
C LEU A 378 5.93 10.90 11.34
N VAL A 379 6.32 9.88 12.11
CA VAL A 379 5.52 9.31 13.20
C VAL A 379 6.04 9.81 14.53
N ARG A 380 5.13 10.17 15.43
CA ARG A 380 5.46 10.38 16.85
C ARG A 380 5.05 9.14 17.62
N LEU A 381 5.97 8.62 18.42
CA LEU A 381 5.65 7.57 19.38
C LEU A 381 5.07 8.19 20.64
N VAL A 382 3.97 7.65 21.13
CA VAL A 382 3.28 8.15 22.33
C VAL A 382 3.12 7.02 23.34
N ARG A 383 3.29 7.35 24.63
CA ARG A 383 3.05 6.46 25.77
C ARG A 383 2.45 7.26 26.91
N GLY A 384 1.37 6.78 27.51
CA GLY A 384 0.66 7.55 28.55
C GLY A 384 0.31 8.99 28.12
N GLY A 385 0.03 9.20 26.83
CA GLY A 385 -0.24 10.53 26.26
C GLY A 385 0.98 11.43 26.04
N GLN A 386 2.20 10.98 26.34
CA GLN A 386 3.43 11.76 26.14
C GLN A 386 4.29 11.22 25.01
N VAL A 387 4.95 12.12 24.27
CA VAL A 387 5.85 11.73 23.18
C VAL A 387 7.11 11.08 23.77
N VAL A 388 7.40 9.86 23.35
CA VAL A 388 8.61 9.13 23.73
C VAL A 388 9.59 9.08 22.56
N ARG A 389 10.88 9.26 22.85
CA ARG A 389 11.96 9.17 21.86
C ARG A 389 12.97 8.07 22.16
N MET A 390 13.01 7.61 23.42
CA MET A 390 13.97 6.63 23.90
C MET A 390 13.30 5.30 24.27
N SER A 391 13.99 4.20 24.01
CA SER A 391 13.60 2.85 24.39
C SER A 391 13.75 2.66 25.90
N LYS A 392 12.76 2.03 26.55
CA LYS A 392 12.84 1.68 27.98
C LYS A 392 13.95 0.66 28.28
N ARG A 393 14.28 -0.19 27.30
CA ARG A 393 15.26 -1.27 27.47
C ARG A 393 16.69 -0.75 27.34
N THR A 394 16.95 0.02 26.29
CA THR A 394 18.31 0.44 25.94
C THR A 394 18.65 1.86 26.36
N GLY A 395 17.64 2.68 26.70
CA GLY A 395 17.81 4.11 26.99
C GLY A 395 18.18 4.96 25.76
N LYS A 396 18.28 4.35 24.58
CA LYS A 396 18.68 4.98 23.31
C LYS A 396 17.46 5.28 22.43
N ALA A 397 17.65 6.01 21.34
CA ALA A 397 16.59 6.28 20.37
C ALA A 397 15.94 4.97 19.88
N ILE A 398 14.61 4.94 19.79
CA ILE A 398 13.86 3.72 19.43
C ILE A 398 14.17 3.30 18.00
N GLN A 399 14.77 2.12 17.85
CA GLN A 399 15.05 1.48 16.56
C GLN A 399 13.92 0.55 16.14
N LEU A 400 13.90 0.13 14.86
CA LEU A 400 12.93 -0.86 14.38
C LEU A 400 12.97 -2.14 15.21
N GLY A 401 14.17 -2.66 15.51
CA GLY A 401 14.32 -3.87 16.33
C GLY A 401 13.69 -3.72 17.72
N ASP A 402 13.88 -2.58 18.39
CA ASP A 402 13.28 -2.31 19.70
C ASP A 402 11.75 -2.26 19.62
N LEU A 403 11.20 -1.65 18.57
CA LEU A 403 9.75 -1.58 18.35
C LEU A 403 9.15 -2.98 18.20
N LEU A 404 9.79 -3.86 17.42
CA LEU A 404 9.28 -5.21 17.14
C LEU A 404 9.35 -6.15 18.34
N GLU A 405 10.19 -5.83 19.33
CA GLU A 405 10.21 -6.54 20.60
C GLU A 405 9.14 -6.03 21.58
N GLU A 406 8.78 -4.75 21.50
CA GLU A 406 7.79 -4.13 22.40
C GLU A 406 6.34 -4.28 21.90
N VAL A 407 6.13 -4.30 20.58
CA VAL A 407 4.81 -4.29 19.96
C VAL A 407 4.62 -5.50 19.04
N PRO A 408 3.48 -6.23 19.11
CA PRO A 408 3.18 -7.29 18.16
C PRO A 408 3.25 -6.81 16.71
N VAL A 409 3.87 -7.61 15.84
CA VAL A 409 4.02 -7.30 14.41
C VAL A 409 2.68 -6.97 13.74
N ASP A 410 1.62 -7.70 14.09
CA ASP A 410 0.26 -7.45 13.60
C ASP A 410 -0.21 -6.04 13.92
N ALA A 411 -0.02 -5.60 15.17
CA ALA A 411 -0.40 -4.26 15.61
C ALA A 411 0.44 -3.20 14.90
N ALA A 412 1.76 -3.36 14.83
CA ALA A 412 2.62 -2.42 14.12
C ALA A 412 2.18 -2.24 12.66
N ARG A 413 1.98 -3.34 11.92
CA ARG A 413 1.58 -3.31 10.49
C ARG A 413 0.20 -2.71 10.28
N PHE A 414 -0.75 -3.03 11.16
CA PHE A 414 -2.12 -2.49 11.09
C PHE A 414 -2.14 -0.99 11.40
N TYR A 415 -1.48 -0.56 12.47
CA TYR A 415 -1.50 0.84 12.92
C TYR A 415 -0.80 1.79 11.94
N PHE A 416 0.35 1.41 11.39
CA PHE A 416 1.03 2.27 10.41
C PHE A 416 0.23 2.45 9.12
N ASN A 417 -0.73 1.55 8.85
CA ASN A 417 -1.68 1.63 7.74
C ASN A 417 -3.09 2.07 8.19
N LEU A 418 -3.27 2.73 9.35
CA LEU A 418 -4.57 3.31 9.72
C LEU A 418 -4.86 4.64 9.01
N ARG A 419 -3.80 5.36 8.64
CA ARG A 419 -3.87 6.68 8.01
C ARG A 419 -3.08 6.71 6.72
N GLU A 420 -3.47 7.61 5.83
CA GLU A 420 -2.77 7.89 4.58
C GLU A 420 -1.30 8.25 4.83
N ALA A 421 -0.44 7.98 3.83
CA ALA A 421 1.01 8.26 3.89
C ALA A 421 1.31 9.71 4.29
N THR A 422 0.55 10.64 3.73
CA THR A 422 0.72 12.09 3.88
C THR A 422 0.20 12.65 5.20
N SER A 423 -0.41 11.83 6.05
CA SER A 423 -0.93 12.25 7.35
C SER A 423 0.08 12.08 8.47
N GLN A 424 0.21 13.10 9.33
CA GLN A 424 0.87 12.93 10.62
C GLN A 424 0.09 11.95 11.51
N MET A 425 0.83 11.20 12.33
CA MET A 425 0.30 10.10 13.13
C MET A 425 1.03 10.00 14.45
N ASP A 426 0.24 9.83 15.50
CA ASP A 426 0.71 9.39 16.80
C ASP A 426 0.52 7.87 16.88
N PHE A 427 1.61 7.15 17.12
CA PHE A 427 1.60 5.71 17.35
C PHE A 427 1.64 5.49 18.86
N ASP A 428 0.48 5.12 19.43
CA ASP A 428 0.34 4.82 20.84
C ASP A 428 0.84 3.40 21.13
N LEU A 429 1.98 3.32 21.83
CA LEU A 429 2.64 2.06 22.17
C LEU A 429 1.83 1.25 23.19
N ASP A 430 1.13 1.91 24.12
CA ASP A 430 0.31 1.23 25.12
C ASP A 430 -0.93 0.62 24.45
N LEU A 431 -1.58 1.38 23.56
CA LEU A 431 -2.75 0.89 22.85
C LEU A 431 -2.41 -0.26 21.90
N ALA A 432 -1.25 -0.21 21.23
CA ALA A 432 -0.83 -1.24 20.28
C ALA A 432 -0.61 -2.62 20.91
N VAL A 433 -0.35 -2.70 22.23
CA VAL A 433 -0.20 -3.97 22.97
C VAL A 433 -1.47 -4.43 23.67
N LYS A 434 -2.52 -3.59 23.74
CA LYS A 434 -3.77 -3.98 24.41
C LYS A 434 -4.49 -5.11 23.67
N GLN A 435 -5.10 -5.99 24.44
CA GLN A 435 -5.93 -7.09 23.95
C GLN A 435 -7.41 -6.83 24.26
N ASP A 436 -7.90 -5.67 23.80
CA ASP A 436 -9.30 -5.25 23.99
C ASP A 436 -9.83 -4.54 22.74
N ALA A 437 -11.12 -4.18 22.78
CA ALA A 437 -11.81 -3.56 21.65
C ALA A 437 -11.32 -2.14 21.30
N GLN A 438 -10.51 -1.48 22.14
CA GLN A 438 -9.89 -0.20 21.81
C GLN A 438 -8.74 -0.37 20.82
N ASN A 439 -8.10 -1.54 20.80
CA ASN A 439 -7.10 -1.89 19.80
C ASN A 439 -7.80 -2.36 18.51
N PRO A 440 -7.66 -1.63 17.37
CA PRO A 440 -8.40 -1.91 16.16
C PRO A 440 -7.93 -3.20 15.46
N VAL A 441 -6.66 -3.62 15.60
CA VAL A 441 -6.26 -4.92 15.05
C VAL A 441 -6.87 -6.05 15.87
N TYR A 442 -6.88 -5.93 17.19
CA TYR A 442 -7.51 -6.91 18.08
C TYR A 442 -9.01 -6.99 17.80
N TYR A 443 -9.69 -5.85 17.63
CA TYR A 443 -11.10 -5.77 17.28
C TYR A 443 -11.44 -6.55 15.99
N VAL A 444 -10.61 -6.38 14.94
CA VAL A 444 -10.78 -7.09 13.67
C VAL A 444 -10.48 -8.59 13.81
N GLN A 445 -9.36 -8.95 14.44
CA GLN A 445 -8.99 -10.34 14.68
C GLN A 445 -10.01 -11.09 15.54
N TYR A 446 -10.61 -10.40 16.50
CA TYR A 446 -11.63 -10.95 17.38
C TYR A 446 -12.93 -11.25 16.64
N ALA A 447 -13.31 -10.44 15.64
CA ALA A 447 -14.42 -10.79 14.74
C ALA A 447 -14.18 -12.12 14.03
N HIS A 448 -12.97 -12.34 13.51
CA HIS A 448 -12.57 -13.61 12.91
C HIS A 448 -12.61 -14.78 13.91
N ALA A 449 -11.93 -14.65 15.05
CA ALA A 449 -11.88 -15.68 16.10
C ALA A 449 -13.27 -16.05 16.64
N ARG A 450 -14.17 -15.07 16.72
CA ARG A 450 -15.57 -15.29 17.11
C ARG A 450 -16.31 -16.15 16.08
N ILE A 451 -16.11 -15.93 14.78
CA ILE A 451 -16.71 -16.78 13.75
C ILE A 451 -16.20 -18.21 13.89
N CYS A 452 -14.88 -18.40 14.02
CA CYS A 452 -14.29 -19.73 14.26
C CYS A 452 -14.88 -20.40 15.50
N SER A 453 -15.08 -19.65 16.58
CA SER A 453 -15.71 -20.15 17.81
C SER A 453 -17.16 -20.59 17.61
N ILE A 454 -17.97 -19.84 16.83
CA ILE A 454 -19.35 -20.23 16.48
C ILE A 454 -19.33 -21.56 15.73
N LEU A 455 -18.48 -21.67 14.71
CA LEU A 455 -18.36 -22.87 13.88
C LEU A 455 -17.93 -24.08 14.72
N LYS A 456 -16.94 -23.90 15.60
CA LYS A 456 -16.45 -24.96 16.50
C LYS A 456 -17.53 -25.44 17.48
N LYS A 457 -18.29 -24.51 18.07
CA LYS A 457 -19.39 -24.85 19.00
C LYS A 457 -20.50 -25.63 18.31
N LEU A 458 -20.97 -25.16 17.16
CA LEU A 458 -21.99 -25.86 16.37
C LEU A 458 -21.48 -27.23 15.90
N ALA A 459 -20.20 -27.32 15.56
CA ALA A 459 -19.59 -28.58 15.18
C ALA A 459 -19.62 -29.62 16.32
N ALA A 460 -19.40 -29.21 17.56
CA ALA A 460 -19.51 -30.12 18.72
C ALA A 460 -20.94 -30.68 18.91
N GLU A 461 -21.95 -30.00 18.38
CA GLU A 461 -23.37 -30.37 18.47
C GLU A 461 -23.89 -31.07 17.21
N GLY A 462 -22.99 -31.48 16.30
CA GLY A 462 -23.36 -32.16 15.06
C GLY A 462 -23.82 -31.25 13.92
N VAL A 463 -23.90 -29.93 14.13
CA VAL A 463 -24.25 -28.96 13.08
C VAL A 463 -22.98 -28.56 12.32
N ARG A 464 -22.98 -28.76 11.00
CA ARG A 464 -21.88 -28.32 10.12
C ARG A 464 -22.41 -27.37 9.05
N PRO A 465 -21.61 -26.39 8.60
CA PRO A 465 -21.94 -25.65 7.40
C PRO A 465 -22.13 -26.60 6.22
N ARG A 466 -23.18 -26.37 5.45
CA ARG A 466 -23.49 -27.07 4.20
C ARG A 466 -23.74 -26.06 3.10
N GLU A 467 -23.75 -26.55 1.87
CA GLU A 467 -24.20 -25.72 0.77
C GLU A 467 -25.69 -25.36 0.95
N CYS A 468 -26.00 -24.07 0.81
CA CYS A 468 -27.36 -23.56 0.88
C CYS A 468 -27.98 -23.52 -0.52
N THR A 469 -29.29 -23.67 -0.63
CA THR A 469 -30.02 -23.36 -1.87
C THR A 469 -30.22 -21.84 -2.01
N ASP A 470 -30.56 -21.38 -3.21
CA ASP A 470 -30.86 -19.96 -3.42
C ASP A 470 -32.09 -19.51 -2.59
N ALA A 471 -33.06 -20.40 -2.38
CA ALA A 471 -34.23 -20.14 -1.54
C ALA A 471 -33.86 -19.94 -0.05
N GLU A 472 -32.86 -20.69 0.43
CA GLU A 472 -32.36 -20.55 1.80
C GLU A 472 -31.57 -19.25 1.98
N LEU A 473 -30.69 -18.92 1.03
CA LEU A 473 -29.95 -17.66 1.06
C LEU A 473 -30.87 -16.43 0.93
N ALA A 474 -32.01 -16.56 0.26
CA ALA A 474 -33.03 -15.52 0.18
C ALA A 474 -33.68 -15.18 1.53
N LEU A 475 -33.55 -16.06 2.54
CA LEU A 475 -34.06 -15.81 3.91
C LEU A 475 -33.24 -14.76 4.67
N LEU A 476 -32.07 -14.37 4.17
CA LEU A 476 -31.25 -13.30 4.75
C LEU A 476 -31.86 -11.94 4.43
N THR A 477 -32.89 -11.56 5.19
CA THR A 477 -33.68 -10.35 4.96
C THR A 477 -33.41 -9.22 5.94
N ALA A 478 -32.74 -9.49 7.06
CA ALA A 478 -32.48 -8.47 8.07
C ALA A 478 -31.59 -7.35 7.51
N PRO A 479 -31.75 -6.09 7.99
CA PRO A 479 -30.89 -4.98 7.59
C PRO A 479 -29.41 -5.28 7.83
N GLU A 480 -29.07 -5.85 9.00
CA GLU A 480 -27.70 -6.16 9.38
C GLU A 480 -27.07 -7.26 8.50
N GLU A 481 -27.88 -8.23 8.05
CA GLU A 481 -27.43 -9.25 7.09
C GLU A 481 -27.14 -8.61 5.73
N THR A 482 -28.06 -7.76 5.27
CA THR A 482 -27.98 -7.09 3.97
C THR A 482 -26.77 -6.14 3.92
N ASP A 483 -26.57 -5.33 4.95
CA ASP A 483 -25.46 -4.38 5.03
C ASP A 483 -24.10 -5.08 5.11
N LEU A 484 -24.02 -6.20 5.82
CA LEU A 484 -22.81 -7.02 5.85
C LEU A 484 -22.49 -7.57 4.45
N ILE A 485 -23.48 -8.13 3.74
CA ILE A 485 -23.28 -8.65 2.37
C ILE A 485 -22.87 -7.54 1.40
N ARG A 486 -23.46 -6.34 1.51
CA ARG A 486 -23.04 -5.18 0.69
C ARG A 486 -21.58 -4.85 0.90
N HIS A 487 -21.15 -4.74 2.15
CA HIS A 487 -19.74 -4.42 2.45
C HIS A 487 -18.80 -5.52 1.97
N LEU A 488 -19.21 -6.79 2.05
CA LEU A 488 -18.45 -7.90 1.45
C LEU A 488 -18.34 -7.76 -0.09
N ALA A 489 -19.38 -7.28 -0.77
CA ALA A 489 -19.37 -7.05 -2.22
C ALA A 489 -18.41 -5.93 -2.67
N ASP A 490 -18.13 -4.96 -1.78
CA ASP A 490 -17.29 -3.80 -2.06
C ASP A 490 -15.77 -4.13 -2.01
N CYS A 491 -15.38 -5.26 -1.40
CA CYS A 491 -13.98 -5.65 -1.17
C CYS A 491 -13.06 -5.47 -2.39
N THR A 492 -13.46 -5.98 -3.55
CA THR A 492 -12.65 -5.90 -4.78
C THR A 492 -12.55 -4.46 -5.31
N GLU A 493 -13.57 -3.61 -5.12
CA GLU A 493 -13.45 -2.19 -5.49
C GLU A 493 -12.48 -1.47 -4.56
N GLU A 494 -12.55 -1.75 -3.27
CA GLU A 494 -11.63 -1.13 -2.31
C GLU A 494 -10.17 -1.49 -2.59
N ILE A 495 -9.88 -2.74 -3.01
CA ILE A 495 -8.55 -3.13 -3.47
C ILE A 495 -8.12 -2.33 -4.71
N ILE A 496 -9.00 -2.18 -5.71
CA ILE A 496 -8.70 -1.41 -6.92
C ILE A 496 -8.50 0.07 -6.61
N ALA A 497 -9.36 0.67 -5.78
CA ALA A 497 -9.27 2.06 -5.37
C ALA A 497 -7.97 2.31 -4.58
N SER A 498 -7.64 1.41 -3.65
CA SER A 498 -6.40 1.45 -2.88
C SER A 498 -5.16 1.35 -3.78
N ALA A 499 -5.16 0.48 -4.80
CA ALA A 499 -4.09 0.39 -5.80
C ALA A 499 -3.98 1.66 -6.66
N ARG A 500 -5.12 2.22 -7.08
CA ARG A 500 -5.19 3.40 -7.96
C ARG A 500 -4.71 4.68 -7.25
N GLU A 501 -5.07 4.83 -5.97
CA GLU A 501 -4.79 6.02 -5.16
C GLU A 501 -3.47 5.88 -4.36
N TYR A 502 -2.82 4.72 -4.41
CA TYR A 502 -1.66 4.35 -3.60
C TYR A 502 -1.90 4.53 -2.08
N ASP A 503 -3.14 4.32 -1.64
CA ASP A 503 -3.53 4.39 -0.22
C ASP A 503 -3.90 2.99 0.32
N PRO A 504 -2.93 2.21 0.83
CA PRO A 504 -3.22 0.93 1.49
C PRO A 504 -4.08 1.07 2.75
N ALA A 505 -4.18 2.27 3.36
CA ALA A 505 -4.95 2.45 4.58
C ALA A 505 -6.46 2.29 4.38
N ARG A 506 -6.94 2.41 3.14
CA ARG A 506 -8.31 2.05 2.75
C ARG A 506 -8.69 0.64 3.19
N MET A 507 -7.80 -0.33 2.98
CA MET A 507 -8.08 -1.73 3.31
C MET A 507 -8.12 -1.98 4.82
N THR A 508 -7.31 -1.25 5.60
CA THR A 508 -7.39 -1.29 7.06
C THR A 508 -8.72 -0.73 7.56
N ARG A 509 -9.18 0.41 7.01
CA ARG A 509 -10.50 0.98 7.34
C ARG A 509 -11.63 0.04 6.92
N TYR A 510 -11.53 -0.57 5.74
CA TYR A 510 -12.45 -1.59 5.26
C TYR A 510 -12.60 -2.75 6.24
N LEU A 511 -11.49 -3.27 6.78
CA LEU A 511 -11.48 -4.34 7.78
C LEU A 511 -12.18 -3.93 9.08
N ILE A 512 -11.92 -2.72 9.58
CA ILE A 512 -12.59 -2.20 10.79
C ILE A 512 -14.10 -2.15 10.57
N SER A 513 -14.55 -1.56 9.45
CA SER A 513 -15.96 -1.50 9.09
C SER A 513 -16.59 -2.89 8.95
N LEU A 514 -15.87 -3.84 8.34
CA LEU A 514 -16.34 -5.22 8.19
C LEU A 514 -16.53 -5.90 9.56
N ALA A 515 -15.57 -5.75 10.46
CA ALA A 515 -15.66 -6.28 11.82
C ALA A 515 -16.83 -5.65 12.60
N THR A 516 -17.02 -4.33 12.48
CA THR A 516 -18.16 -3.62 13.09
C THR A 516 -19.50 -4.14 12.56
N LEU A 517 -19.65 -4.31 11.25
CA LEU A 517 -20.87 -4.84 10.63
C LEU A 517 -21.14 -6.28 11.07
N PHE A 518 -20.09 -7.11 11.14
CA PHE A 518 -20.21 -8.46 11.68
C PHE A 518 -20.67 -8.47 13.14
N HIS A 519 -20.13 -7.60 14.00
CA HIS A 519 -20.56 -7.53 15.39
C HIS A 519 -22.01 -7.06 15.55
N LYS A 520 -22.48 -6.13 14.71
CA LYS A 520 -23.90 -5.75 14.66
C LYS A 520 -24.77 -6.93 14.23
N PHE A 521 -24.40 -7.62 13.15
CA PHE A 521 -25.08 -8.84 12.70
C PHE A 521 -25.14 -9.90 13.80
N TYR A 522 -24.01 -10.21 14.45
CA TYR A 522 -23.94 -11.19 15.53
C TYR A 522 -24.84 -10.85 16.72
N THR A 523 -25.03 -9.56 16.99
CA THR A 523 -25.86 -9.07 18.11
C THR A 523 -27.34 -9.13 17.76
N ALA A 524 -27.72 -8.71 16.55
CA ALA A 524 -29.12 -8.61 16.11
C ALA A 524 -29.68 -9.94 15.59
N CYS A 525 -28.87 -10.76 14.93
CA CYS A 525 -29.28 -11.95 14.20
C CYS A 525 -28.74 -13.23 14.88
N ARG A 526 -29.63 -13.98 15.55
CA ARG A 526 -29.26 -15.26 16.15
C ARG A 526 -28.88 -16.28 15.06
N VAL A 527 -27.65 -16.77 15.08
CA VAL A 527 -27.21 -17.83 14.15
C VAL A 527 -27.81 -19.18 14.54
N LYS A 528 -27.79 -19.54 15.83
CA LYS A 528 -28.33 -20.79 16.38
C LYS A 528 -29.71 -20.56 17.00
N GLY A 529 -30.55 -21.60 17.01
CA GLY A 529 -31.87 -21.57 17.65
C GLY A 529 -32.95 -20.93 16.80
N VAL A 530 -32.75 -20.94 15.49
CA VAL A 530 -33.71 -20.57 14.45
C VAL A 530 -33.92 -21.78 13.54
N ASP A 531 -34.89 -21.71 12.62
CA ASP A 531 -35.17 -22.77 11.67
C ASP A 531 -33.93 -23.15 10.85
N GLU A 532 -33.78 -24.44 10.55
CA GLU A 532 -32.58 -25.00 9.93
C GLU A 532 -32.19 -24.29 8.60
N PRO A 533 -33.12 -23.98 7.69
CA PRO A 533 -32.82 -23.19 6.48
C PRO A 533 -32.17 -21.83 6.76
N LEU A 534 -32.69 -21.08 7.74
CA LEU A 534 -32.17 -19.76 8.09
C LEU A 534 -30.84 -19.87 8.85
N MET A 535 -30.69 -20.88 9.72
CA MET A 535 -29.43 -21.17 10.39
C MET A 535 -28.33 -21.49 9.36
N ALA A 536 -28.63 -22.33 8.36
CA ALA A 536 -27.70 -22.64 7.28
C ALA A 536 -27.29 -21.37 6.50
N ALA A 537 -28.25 -20.52 6.14
CA ALA A 537 -27.98 -19.26 5.45
C ALA A 537 -27.11 -18.30 6.28
N ARG A 538 -27.39 -18.16 7.59
CA ARG A 538 -26.56 -17.34 8.50
C ARG A 538 -25.16 -17.91 8.70
N LEU A 539 -25.02 -19.24 8.70
CA LEU A 539 -23.70 -19.88 8.70
C LEU A 539 -22.92 -19.61 7.42
N SER A 540 -23.59 -19.60 6.27
CA SER A 540 -22.99 -19.19 4.99
C SER A 540 -22.47 -17.75 5.05
N LEU A 541 -23.24 -16.82 5.62
CA LEU A 541 -22.81 -15.42 5.81
C LEU A 541 -21.61 -15.31 6.78
N CYS A 542 -21.61 -16.08 7.87
CA CYS A 542 -20.46 -16.18 8.78
C CYS A 542 -19.20 -16.65 8.02
N LEU A 543 -19.31 -17.71 7.21
CA LEU A 543 -18.19 -18.24 6.43
C LEU A 543 -17.69 -17.26 5.37
N ALA A 544 -18.60 -16.56 4.68
CA ALA A 544 -18.24 -15.53 3.72
C ALA A 544 -17.48 -14.39 4.41
N THR A 545 -17.96 -13.95 5.57
CA THR A 545 -17.28 -12.92 6.38
C THR A 545 -15.90 -13.38 6.85
N LYS A 546 -15.79 -14.62 7.35
CA LYS A 546 -14.52 -15.23 7.75
C LYS A 546 -13.51 -15.21 6.61
N THR A 547 -13.94 -15.67 5.43
CA THR A 547 -13.10 -15.73 4.22
C THR A 547 -12.56 -14.36 3.85
N VAL A 548 -13.40 -13.33 3.81
CA VAL A 548 -12.95 -11.98 3.44
C VAL A 548 -12.02 -11.36 4.49
N LEU A 549 -12.29 -11.56 5.79
CA LEU A 549 -11.38 -11.14 6.85
C LEU A 549 -10.01 -11.81 6.70
N GLU A 550 -9.97 -13.12 6.50
CA GLU A 550 -8.74 -13.88 6.31
C GLU A 550 -7.96 -13.40 5.09
N ASN A 551 -8.63 -13.24 3.94
CA ASN A 551 -7.97 -12.81 2.70
C ASN A 551 -7.29 -11.45 2.84
N VAL A 552 -8.00 -10.46 3.41
CA VAL A 552 -7.47 -9.09 3.53
C VAL A 552 -6.41 -9.00 4.64
N LEU A 553 -6.57 -9.69 5.77
CA LEU A 553 -5.54 -9.77 6.81
C LEU A 553 -4.27 -10.44 6.29
N ALA A 554 -4.41 -11.57 5.58
CA ALA A 554 -3.30 -12.31 4.99
C ALA A 554 -2.56 -11.49 3.92
N MET A 555 -3.30 -10.74 3.08
CA MET A 555 -2.72 -9.79 2.11
C MET A 555 -1.79 -8.78 2.79
N PHE A 556 -2.13 -8.32 3.99
CA PHE A 556 -1.31 -7.40 4.79
C PHE A 556 -0.33 -8.11 5.73
N LYS A 557 -0.23 -9.44 5.64
CA LYS A 557 0.64 -10.31 6.47
C LYS A 557 0.35 -10.16 7.97
N ILE A 558 -0.91 -9.92 8.29
CA ILE A 558 -1.47 -9.84 9.64
C ILE A 558 -2.17 -11.16 9.91
N THR A 559 -2.03 -11.70 11.12
CA THR A 559 -2.64 -13.00 11.43
C THR A 559 -4.16 -12.90 11.59
N ALA A 560 -4.86 -13.97 11.22
CA ALA A 560 -6.28 -14.15 11.47
C ALA A 560 -6.46 -15.31 12.48
N PRO A 561 -6.37 -15.05 13.78
CA PRO A 561 -6.38 -16.10 14.80
C PRO A 561 -7.75 -16.81 14.86
N GLU A 562 -7.74 -18.13 15.01
CA GLU A 562 -8.97 -18.92 15.19
C GLU A 562 -9.54 -18.87 16.62
N SER A 563 -8.72 -18.42 17.58
CA SER A 563 -9.09 -18.23 18.98
C SER A 563 -8.31 -17.05 19.57
N MET A 564 -8.96 -16.23 20.40
CA MET A 564 -8.38 -15.08 21.09
C MET A 564 -8.95 -14.92 22.49
#